data_AF-A0A961NUT1-F1
#
_entry.id   AF-A0A961NUT1-F1
#
_cell.length_a   1.000
_cell.length_b   1.000
_cell.length_c   1.000
_cell.angle_alpha   90.00
_cell.angle_beta   90.00
_cell.angle_gamma   90.00
#
_symmetry.space_group_name_H-M   'P 1'
#
loop_
_entity.id
_entity.type
_entity.pdbx_description
1 polymer ?
#
loop_
_entity_poly.entity_id
_entity_poly.type
_entity_poly.pdbx_seq_one_letter_code
_entity_poly.pdbx_strand_id
1 'polypeptide(L)'
;MDRIWARATAIALVSGLSGAFFYAHTPGLIAGYAPWLMAGLVYAILIGLTAATIFRFFPRFGPFLYHTTATRMMLACTAAAVPDVAQRLTTSPILNATLIVGGAFLLQALLRSRSAHAGAVSLAYAPVSYRAATAQTPPLGAARGRG
;
A
#
# COMPACT_ATOMS: atom_id res chain seq x y z
N MET A 1 -11.13 19.40 -1.23
CA MET A 1 -9.74 18.89 -1.40
C MET A 1 -9.80 17.59 -2.19
N ASP A 2 -9.17 17.55 -3.38
CA ASP A 2 -9.24 16.37 -4.24
C ASP A 2 -8.65 15.14 -3.54
N ARG A 3 -9.30 13.98 -3.69
CA ARG A 3 -8.87 12.72 -3.06
C ARG A 3 -7.41 12.37 -3.36
N ILE A 4 -6.84 12.86 -4.47
CA ILE A 4 -5.44 12.68 -4.85
C ILE A 4 -4.51 13.38 -3.85
N TRP A 5 -4.80 14.63 -3.50
CA TRP A 5 -3.97 15.42 -2.57
C TRP A 5 -3.98 14.79 -1.18
N ALA A 6 -5.13 14.37 -0.67
CA ALA A 6 -5.21 13.69 0.62
C ALA A 6 -4.34 12.42 0.68
N ARG A 7 -4.33 11.63 -0.40
CA ARG A 7 -3.52 10.41 -0.50
C ARG A 7 -2.03 10.70 -0.61
N ALA A 8 -1.66 11.70 -1.40
CA ALA A 8 -0.27 12.13 -1.53
C ALA A 8 0.26 12.69 -0.21
N THR A 9 -0.52 13.49 0.51
CA THR A 9 -0.16 14.01 1.83
C THR A 9 0.03 12.89 2.85
N ALA A 10 -0.83 11.87 2.87
CA ALA A 10 -0.64 10.72 3.75
C ALA A 10 0.70 10.00 3.47
N ILE A 11 1.03 9.77 2.19
CA ILE A 11 2.31 9.15 1.81
C ILE A 11 3.49 10.06 2.18
N ALA A 12 3.36 11.37 1.99
CA ALA A 12 4.37 12.36 2.36
C ALA A 12 4.68 12.30 3.87
N LEU A 13 3.64 12.32 4.71
CA LEU A 13 3.78 12.29 6.16
C LEU A 13 4.45 11.00 6.64
N VAL A 14 4.00 9.84 6.15
CA VAL A 14 4.61 8.55 6.52
C VAL A 14 6.06 8.47 6.05
N SER A 15 6.35 8.94 4.84
CA SER A 15 7.71 8.96 4.29
C SER A 15 8.64 9.90 5.05
N GLY A 16 8.11 11.05 5.50
CA GLY A 16 8.87 11.99 6.31
C GLY A 16 9.16 11.44 7.69
N LEU A 17 8.17 10.82 8.34
CA LEU A 17 8.36 10.17 9.63
C LEU A 17 9.37 9.01 9.53
N SER A 18 9.28 8.20 8.47
CA SER A 18 10.26 7.15 8.21
C SER A 18 11.66 7.72 8.02
N GLY A 19 11.80 8.84 7.30
CA GLY A 19 13.07 9.54 7.10
C GLY A 19 13.65 10.02 8.44
N ALA A 20 12.81 10.61 9.30
CA ALA A 20 13.23 11.03 10.63
C ALA A 20 13.75 9.85 11.47
N PHE A 21 13.04 8.71 11.47
CA PHE A 21 13.44 7.53 12.22
C PHE A 21 14.76 6.90 11.74
N PHE A 22 15.03 6.90 10.43
CA PHE A 22 16.30 6.40 9.89
C PHE A 22 17.51 7.18 10.39
N TYR A 23 17.35 8.49 10.61
CA TYR A 23 18.44 9.38 11.00
C TYR A 23 18.35 9.81 12.47
N ALA A 24 17.43 9.24 13.25
CA ALA A 24 17.23 9.58 14.67
C ALA A 24 18.51 9.39 15.51
N HIS A 25 19.32 8.39 15.15
CA HIS A 25 20.58 8.07 15.83
C HIS A 25 21.81 8.70 15.17
N THR A 26 21.64 9.57 14.15
CA THR A 26 22.78 10.22 13.49
C THR A 26 23.20 11.44 14.31
N PRO A 27 24.39 11.42 14.96
CA PRO A 27 24.86 12.57 15.71
C PRO A 27 25.31 13.69 14.75
N GLY A 28 25.19 14.94 15.21
CA GLY A 28 25.64 16.13 14.49
C GLY A 28 24.53 17.13 14.17
N LEU A 29 24.91 18.26 13.58
CA LEU A 29 24.00 19.29 13.08
C LEU A 29 24.36 19.59 11.63
N ILE A 30 23.34 19.73 10.78
CA ILE A 30 23.48 20.17 9.39
C ILE A 30 22.89 21.58 9.34
N ALA A 31 23.74 22.59 9.07
CA ALA A 31 23.32 24.00 9.06
C ALA A 31 22.56 24.46 10.32
N GLY A 32 22.92 23.92 11.49
CA GLY A 32 22.27 24.21 12.77
C GLY A 32 21.01 23.38 13.08
N TYR A 33 20.59 22.49 12.17
CA TYR A 33 19.43 21.63 12.34
C TYR A 33 19.80 20.18 12.60
N ALA A 34 18.93 19.47 13.32
CA ALA A 34 19.08 18.05 13.55
C ALA A 34 18.95 17.25 12.22
N PRO A 35 19.87 16.32 11.91
CA PRO A 35 19.86 15.53 10.68
C PRO A 35 18.54 14.79 10.45
N TRP A 36 17.93 14.25 11.51
CA TRP A 36 16.65 13.56 11.44
C TRP A 36 15.50 14.46 10.95
N LEU A 37 15.50 15.73 11.36
CA LEU A 37 14.48 16.69 10.95
C LEU A 37 14.63 17.06 9.47
N MET A 38 15.86 17.33 9.04
CA MET A 38 16.16 17.62 7.64
C MET A 38 15.84 16.43 6.74
N ALA A 39 16.29 15.23 7.10
CA ALA A 39 16.00 14.03 6.34
C ALA A 39 14.49 13.77 6.25
N GLY A 40 13.76 13.94 7.36
CA GLY A 40 12.30 13.78 7.37
C GLY A 40 11.59 14.77 6.45
N LEU A 41 11.96 16.05 6.48
CA LEU A 41 11.37 17.07 5.61
C LEU A 41 11.67 16.83 4.13
N VAL A 42 12.92 16.53 3.80
CA VAL A 42 13.34 16.22 2.42
C VAL A 42 12.55 15.02 1.88
N TYR A 43 12.42 13.96 2.67
CA TYR A 43 11.65 12.78 2.27
C TYR A 43 10.15 13.05 2.14
N ALA A 44 9.57 13.85 3.05
CA ALA A 44 8.17 14.22 2.97
C ALA A 44 7.86 14.98 1.66
N ILE A 45 8.71 15.95 1.32
CA ILE A 45 8.53 16.79 0.13
C ILE A 45 8.76 15.95 -1.13
N LEU A 46 9.90 15.30 -1.27
CA LEU A 46 10.26 14.57 -2.50
C LEU A 46 9.29 13.42 -2.78
N ILE A 47 8.98 12.59 -1.77
CA ILE A 47 8.07 11.46 -1.97
C ILE A 47 6.63 11.94 -2.09
N GLY A 48 6.23 12.97 -1.35
CA GLY A 48 4.89 13.57 -1.48
C GLY A 48 4.62 14.09 -2.90
N LEU A 49 5.58 14.82 -3.47
CA LEU A 49 5.48 15.33 -4.84
C LEU A 49 5.45 14.19 -5.87
N THR A 50 6.32 13.19 -5.68
CA THR A 50 6.39 12.02 -6.56
C THR A 50 5.08 11.22 -6.50
N ALA A 51 4.52 11.03 -5.30
CA ALA A 51 3.24 10.34 -5.11
C ALA A 51 2.08 11.12 -5.76
N ALA A 52 2.01 12.44 -5.59
CA ALA A 52 1.01 13.27 -6.25
C ALA A 52 1.09 13.13 -7.78
N THR A 53 2.31 13.15 -8.33
CA THR A 53 2.58 12.97 -9.77
C THR A 53 2.13 11.59 -10.23
N ILE A 54 2.50 10.52 -9.52
CA ILE A 54 2.11 9.15 -9.87
C ILE A 54 0.59 8.99 -9.78
N PHE A 55 -0.09 9.54 -8.78
CA PHE A 55 -1.55 9.47 -8.71
C PHE A 55 -2.23 10.23 -9.86
N ARG A 56 -1.60 11.30 -10.37
CA ARG A 56 -2.12 12.08 -11.49
C ARG A 56 -1.98 11.38 -12.84
N PHE A 57 -0.84 10.75 -13.11
CA PHE A 57 -0.52 10.15 -14.42
C PHE A 57 -0.71 8.63 -14.45
N PHE A 58 -0.52 7.95 -13.33
CA PHE A 58 -0.46 6.49 -13.23
C PHE A 58 -1.24 5.97 -12.01
N PRO A 59 -2.57 6.19 -11.93
CA PRO A 59 -3.38 5.85 -10.76
C PRO A 59 -3.37 4.35 -10.41
N ARG A 60 -3.07 3.48 -11.38
CA ARG A 60 -2.92 2.02 -11.18
C ARG A 60 -1.78 1.64 -10.23
N PHE A 61 -0.76 2.49 -10.08
CA PHE A 61 0.35 2.24 -9.16
C PHE A 61 0.06 2.68 -7.72
N GLY A 62 -1.12 3.25 -7.45
CA GLY A 62 -1.51 3.69 -6.12
C GLY A 62 -1.30 2.63 -5.03
N PRO A 63 -1.82 1.39 -5.18
CA PRO A 63 -1.58 0.34 -4.20
C PRO A 63 -0.09 0.07 -3.97
N PHE A 64 0.72 0.01 -5.04
CA PHE A 64 2.17 -0.24 -4.92
C PHE A 64 2.87 0.83 -4.08
N LEU A 65 2.51 2.10 -4.25
CA LEU A 65 3.03 3.20 -3.43
C LEU A 65 2.70 3.02 -1.94
N TYR A 66 1.48 2.59 -1.61
CA TYR A 66 1.12 2.33 -0.22
C TYR A 66 1.96 1.23 0.41
N HIS A 67 2.18 0.13 -0.31
CA HIS A 67 2.97 -1.00 0.21
C HIS A 67 4.44 -0.59 0.36
N THR A 68 5.00 0.13 -0.62
CA THR A 68 6.36 0.67 -0.56
C THR A 68 6.55 1.58 0.65
N THR A 69 5.60 2.49 0.88
CA THR A 69 5.64 3.42 2.02
C THR A 69 5.49 2.67 3.35
N ALA A 70 4.62 1.65 3.41
CA ALA A 70 4.43 0.82 4.59
C ALA A 70 5.68 0.00 4.93
N THR A 71 6.28 -0.69 3.95
CA THR A 71 7.53 -1.44 4.14
C THR A 71 8.64 -0.53 4.61
N ARG A 72 8.75 0.66 4.03
CA ARG A 72 9.73 1.66 4.45
C ARG A 72 9.50 2.12 5.89
N MET A 73 8.27 2.35 6.29
CA MET A 73 7.93 2.68 7.68
C MET A 73 8.28 1.54 8.64
N MET A 74 8.01 0.28 8.27
CA MET A 74 8.40 -0.88 9.08
C MET A 74 9.92 -0.93 9.26
N LEU A 75 10.70 -0.77 8.18
CA LEU A 75 12.15 -0.73 8.25
C LEU A 75 12.66 0.43 9.08
N ALA A 76 12.03 1.60 8.98
CA ALA A 76 12.38 2.77 9.78
C ALA A 76 12.12 2.54 11.28
N CYS A 77 11.01 1.89 11.63
CA CYS A 77 10.75 1.46 13.01
C CYS A 77 11.80 0.45 13.50
N THR A 78 12.20 -0.52 12.66
CA THR A 78 13.27 -1.46 13.01
C THR A 78 14.61 -0.75 13.19
N ALA A 79 14.94 0.21 12.32
CA ALA A 79 16.14 1.03 12.42
C ALA A 79 16.13 1.92 13.68
N ALA A 80 14.96 2.43 14.08
CA ALA A 80 14.80 3.17 15.33
C ALA A 80 14.96 2.27 16.58
N ALA A 81 14.54 1.01 16.50
CA ALA A 81 14.70 0.05 17.60
C ALA A 81 16.12 -0.52 17.70
N VAL A 82 16.84 -0.65 16.57
CA VAL A 82 18.15 -1.29 16.47
C VAL A 82 19.14 -0.39 15.71
N PRO A 83 20.02 0.34 16.42
CA PRO A 83 20.94 1.32 15.81
C PRO A 83 21.87 0.72 14.75
N ASP A 84 22.35 -0.52 14.94
CA ASP A 84 23.21 -1.21 13.97
C ASP A 84 22.52 -1.41 12.61
N VAL A 85 21.21 -1.64 12.63
CA VAL A 85 20.40 -1.78 11.42
C VAL A 85 20.29 -0.44 10.70
N ALA A 86 20.08 0.66 11.44
CA ALA A 86 20.05 2.00 10.87
C ALA A 86 21.38 2.35 10.16
N GLN A 87 22.51 2.04 10.79
CA GLN A 87 23.82 2.31 10.21
C GLN A 87 24.08 1.50 8.93
N ARG A 88 23.72 0.21 8.90
CA ARG A 88 23.87 -0.62 7.68
C ARG A 88 22.94 -0.18 6.56
N LEU A 89 21.72 0.27 6.88
CA LEU A 89 20.75 0.74 5.89
C LEU A 89 21.10 2.13 5.32
N THR A 90 21.74 2.99 6.11
CA THR A 90 22.20 4.30 5.63
C THR A 90 23.49 4.23 4.84
N THR A 91 24.39 3.28 5.18
CA THR A 91 25.65 3.06 4.45
C THR A 91 25.50 2.24 3.17
N SER A 92 24.42 1.45 3.02
CA SER A 92 24.14 0.66 1.81
C SER A 92 22.82 1.07 1.16
N PRO A 93 22.83 2.07 0.25
CA PRO A 93 21.63 2.54 -0.44
C PRO A 93 20.93 1.44 -1.25
N ILE A 94 21.72 0.54 -1.85
CA ILE A 94 21.20 -0.58 -2.64
C ILE A 94 20.43 -1.55 -1.74
N LEU A 95 20.97 -1.91 -0.58
CA LEU A 95 20.31 -2.81 0.37
C LEU A 95 19.02 -2.19 0.92
N ASN A 96 19.03 -0.89 1.22
CA ASN A 96 17.83 -0.19 1.66
C ASN A 96 16.74 -0.20 0.58
N ALA A 97 17.10 0.11 -0.66
CA ALA A 97 16.17 0.09 -1.79
C ALA A 97 15.60 -1.32 -2.05
N THR A 98 16.44 -2.36 -2.04
CA THR A 98 15.99 -3.74 -2.29
C THR A 98 15.07 -4.25 -1.18
N LEU A 99 15.32 -3.91 0.09
CA LEU A 99 14.43 -4.28 1.19
C LEU A 99 13.09 -3.54 1.11
N ILE A 100 13.10 -2.25 0.79
CA ILE A 100 11.86 -1.46 0.65
C ILE A 100 11.02 -2.01 -0.51
N VAL A 101 11.62 -2.18 -1.69
CA VAL A 101 10.89 -2.62 -2.90
C VAL A 101 10.53 -4.11 -2.80
N GLY A 102 11.47 -4.96 -2.41
CA GLY A 102 11.24 -6.39 -2.23
C GLY A 102 10.21 -6.68 -1.15
N GLY A 103 10.26 -5.97 -0.02
CA GLY A 103 9.25 -6.08 1.03
C GLY A 103 7.88 -5.58 0.59
N ALA A 104 7.80 -4.57 -0.29
CA ALA A 104 6.53 -4.12 -0.86
C ALA A 104 5.90 -5.20 -1.76
N PHE A 105 6.71 -5.85 -2.60
CA PHE A 105 6.26 -6.98 -3.43
C PHE A 105 5.80 -8.16 -2.57
N LEU A 106 6.56 -8.51 -1.53
CA LEU A 106 6.21 -9.58 -0.61
C LEU A 106 4.89 -9.28 0.12
N LEU A 107 4.74 -8.05 0.64
CA LEU A 107 3.52 -7.61 1.31
C LEU A 107 2.31 -7.66 0.36
N GLN A 108 2.51 -7.22 -0.89
CA GLN A 108 1.47 -7.29 -1.91
C GLN A 108 1.09 -8.74 -2.25
N ALA A 109 2.06 -9.65 -2.34
CA ALA A 109 1.82 -11.07 -2.58
C ALA A 109 1.03 -11.72 -1.41
N LEU A 110 1.41 -11.40 -0.17
CA LEU A 110 0.74 -11.91 1.04
C LEU A 110 -0.70 -11.40 1.17
N LEU A 111 -0.96 -10.13 0.82
CA LEU A 111 -2.31 -9.59 0.89
C LEU A 111 -3.21 -10.16 -0.22
N ARG A 112 -2.67 -10.36 -1.42
CA ARG A 112 -3.38 -11.04 -2.52
C ARG A 112 -3.74 -12.47 -2.18
N SER A 113 -2.83 -13.23 -1.56
CA SER A 113 -3.11 -14.62 -1.17
C SER A 113 -4.22 -14.71 -0.13
N ARG A 114 -4.27 -13.79 0.84
CA ARG A 114 -5.36 -13.72 1.83
C ARG A 114 -6.73 -13.42 1.20
N SER A 115 -6.80 -12.50 0.23
CA SER A 115 -8.06 -12.18 -0.46
C SER A 115 -8.58 -13.35 -1.29
N ALA A 116 -7.70 -14.15 -1.89
CA ALA A 116 -8.09 -15.36 -2.62
C ALA A 116 -8.71 -16.43 -1.69
N HIS A 117 -8.14 -16.61 -0.49
CA HIS A 117 -8.67 -17.55 0.50
C HIS A 117 -10.00 -17.08 1.10
N ALA A 118 -10.14 -15.78 1.38
CA ALA A 118 -11.40 -15.21 1.90
C ALA A 118 -12.54 -15.32 0.87
N GLY A 119 -12.25 -15.09 -0.42
CA GLY A 119 -13.22 -15.28 -1.50
C GLY A 119 -13.65 -16.74 -1.68
N ALA A 120 -12.71 -17.68 -1.57
CA ALA A 120 -13.00 -19.11 -1.64
C ALA A 120 -13.91 -19.58 -0.48
N VAL A 121 -13.67 -19.09 0.74
CA VAL A 121 -14.52 -19.39 1.91
C VAL A 121 -15.91 -18.75 1.77
N SER A 122 -16.00 -17.52 1.23
CA SER A 122 -17.29 -16.86 1.00
C SER A 122 -18.14 -17.54 -0.09
N LEU A 123 -17.51 -18.17 -1.09
CA LEU A 123 -18.19 -18.97 -2.11
C LEU A 123 -18.62 -20.34 -1.59
N ALA A 124 -17.85 -20.94 -0.69
CA ALA A 124 -18.21 -22.20 -0.03
C ALA A 124 -19.40 -22.05 0.94
N TYR A 125 -19.61 -20.86 1.50
CA TYR A 125 -20.73 -20.55 2.40
C TYR A 125 -21.87 -19.75 1.76
N ALA A 126 -21.81 -19.45 0.46
CA ALA A 126 -22.93 -18.81 -0.23
C ALA A 126 -24.13 -19.78 -0.17
N PRO A 127 -25.23 -19.43 0.54
CA PRO A 127 -26.37 -20.31 0.63
C PRO A 127 -26.92 -20.55 -0.78
N VAL A 128 -27.30 -21.80 -1.04
CA VAL A 128 -27.88 -22.33 -2.28
C VAL A 128 -29.28 -21.75 -2.53
N SER A 129 -29.45 -20.44 -2.39
CA SER A 129 -30.74 -19.75 -2.50
C SER A 129 -30.97 -19.17 -3.90
N TYR A 130 -29.95 -19.13 -4.76
CA TYR A 130 -30.07 -18.56 -6.12
C TYR A 130 -30.29 -19.58 -7.25
N ARG A 131 -30.12 -20.89 -7.00
CA ARG A 131 -30.31 -21.93 -8.04
C ARG A 131 -31.73 -22.47 -8.15
N ALA A 132 -32.68 -21.94 -7.38
CA ALA A 132 -34.09 -22.30 -7.45
C ALA A 132 -34.97 -21.28 -8.19
N ALA A 133 -34.47 -20.06 -8.46
CA ALA A 133 -35.28 -19.01 -9.09
C ALA A 133 -35.40 -19.12 -10.62
N THR A 134 -34.69 -20.05 -11.27
CA THR A 134 -34.77 -20.27 -12.73
C THR A 134 -35.44 -21.59 -13.12
N ALA A 135 -36.02 -22.34 -12.17
CA ALA A 135 -36.59 -23.67 -12.42
C ALA A 135 -38.11 -23.77 -12.31
N GLN A 136 -38.84 -22.64 -12.20
CA GLN A 136 -40.32 -22.66 -12.13
C GLN A 136 -40.95 -21.63 -13.05
N THR A 137 -41.18 -22.04 -14.29
CA THR A 137 -42.40 -21.70 -15.05
C THR A 137 -42.69 -22.87 -16.00
N PRO A 138 -43.52 -23.86 -15.58
CA PRO A 138 -44.02 -24.88 -16.49
C PRO A 138 -45.00 -24.27 -17.52
N PRO A 139 -45.10 -24.87 -18.72
CA PRO A 139 -45.97 -24.40 -19.78
C PRO A 139 -47.42 -24.83 -19.51
N LEU A 140 -48.35 -23.88 -19.40
CA LEU A 140 -49.78 -24.15 -19.39
C LEU A 140 -50.42 -23.58 -20.67
N GLY A 141 -50.44 -24.44 -21.69
CA GLY A 141 -51.62 -24.86 -22.42
C GLY A 141 -52.65 -23.84 -22.93
N ALA A 142 -52.85 -23.92 -24.25
CA ALA A 142 -54.13 -24.16 -24.92
C ALA A 142 -54.92 -22.98 -25.54
N ALA A 143 -54.99 -23.05 -26.87
CA ALA A 143 -56.21 -23.09 -27.70
C ALA A 143 -56.93 -21.79 -28.11
N ARG A 144 -56.80 -21.45 -29.41
CA ARG A 144 -57.86 -21.09 -30.41
C ARG A 144 -57.15 -20.43 -31.61
N GLY A 145 -57.43 -20.69 -32.87
CA GLY A 145 -58.46 -21.42 -33.59
C GLY A 145 -58.28 -21.03 -35.06
N ARG A 146 -58.62 -21.95 -35.97
CA ARG A 146 -58.54 -21.79 -37.42
C ARG A 146 -59.29 -20.55 -37.91
N GLY A 147 -58.73 -19.89 -38.91
CA GLY A 147 -59.37 -18.94 -39.82
C GLY A 147 -58.50 -18.80 -41.04
#